data_AF-A0A943M0J9-F1
#
_entry.id   AF-A0A943M0J9-F1
#
_cell.length_a   1.000
_cell.length_b   1.000
_cell.length_c   1.000
_cell.angle_alpha   90.00
_cell.angle_beta   90.00
_cell.angle_gamma   90.00
#
_symmetry.space_group_name_H-M   'P 1'
#
loop_
_entity.id
_entity.type
_entity.pdbx_description
1 polymer ?
#
loop_
_entity_poly.entity_id
_entity_poly.type
_entity_poly.pdbx_seq_one_letter_code
_entity_poly.pdbx_strand_id
1 'polypeptide(L)'
;MTWAGSDYIRGLHAAVAQAYGMRCWLCGLPINPRYKHPHPQCFTADHVVARRDGGSDAISNLRPAHLQCNLRRGARSPHSVRTAARHPSVSDVF
;
A
#
# COMPACT_ATOMS: atom_id res chain seq x y z
N MET A 1 12.44 -11.76 -23.43
CA MET A 1 12.88 -10.55 -22.70
C MET A 1 11.91 -10.32 -21.55
N THR A 2 12.18 -10.85 -20.35
CA THR A 2 11.28 -10.68 -19.20
C THR A 2 11.49 -9.30 -18.59
N TRP A 3 10.40 -8.56 -18.46
CA TRP A 3 10.40 -7.14 -18.16
C TRP A 3 10.97 -6.87 -16.75
N ALA A 4 12.10 -6.16 -16.69
CA ALA A 4 12.76 -5.71 -15.45
C ALA A 4 11.84 -4.95 -14.48
N GLY A 5 10.68 -4.46 -14.95
CA GLY A 5 9.71 -3.75 -14.13
C GLY A 5 9.02 -4.62 -13.06
N SER A 6 8.80 -5.92 -13.29
CA SER A 6 8.06 -6.75 -12.33
C SER A 6 8.90 -7.10 -11.10
N ASP A 7 10.17 -7.45 -11.29
CA ASP A 7 11.08 -7.78 -10.19
C ASP A 7 11.50 -6.54 -9.41
N TYR A 8 11.63 -5.39 -10.08
CA TYR A 8 11.81 -4.10 -9.43
C TYR A 8 10.65 -3.79 -8.45
N ILE A 9 9.40 -3.94 -8.89
CA ILE A 9 8.22 -3.70 -8.05
C ILE A 9 8.14 -4.70 -6.88
N ARG A 10 8.48 -5.97 -7.11
CA ARG A 10 8.53 -6.98 -6.02
C ARG A 10 9.57 -6.62 -4.98
N GLY A 11 10.77 -6.19 -5.41
CA GLY A 11 11.83 -5.72 -4.52
C GLY A 11 11.39 -4.51 -3.70
N LEU A 12 10.71 -3.56 -4.34
CA LEU A 12 10.16 -2.38 -3.69
C LEU A 12 9.13 -2.74 -2.61
N HIS A 13 8.19 -3.65 -2.93
CA HIS A 13 7.18 -4.13 -1.99
C HIS A 13 7.82 -4.82 -0.78
N ALA A 14 8.82 -5.68 -1.02
CA ALA A 14 9.56 -6.33 0.05
C ALA A 14 10.30 -5.32 0.94
N ALA A 15 10.97 -4.32 0.35
CA ALA A 15 11.67 -3.28 1.10
C ALA A 15 10.71 -2.47 1.99
N VAL A 16 9.55 -2.07 1.46
CA VAL A 16 8.52 -1.33 2.21
C VAL A 16 7.96 -2.17 3.36
N ALA A 17 7.66 -3.44 3.10
CA ALA A 17 7.16 -4.36 4.12
C ALA A 17 8.20 -4.62 5.23
N GLN A 18 9.50 -4.70 4.90
CA GLN A 18 10.55 -4.84 5.89
C GLN A 18 10.77 -3.57 6.72
N ALA A 19 10.73 -2.39 6.09
CA ALA A 19 10.99 -1.13 6.77
C ALA A 19 9.85 -0.68 7.71
N TYR A 20 8.59 -0.89 7.30
CA TYR A 20 7.41 -0.35 7.99
C TYR A 20 6.42 -1.42 8.48
N GLY A 21 6.65 -2.69 8.13
CA GLY A 21 5.72 -3.77 8.43
C GLY A 21 4.51 -3.80 7.50
N MET A 22 3.59 -4.70 7.82
CA MET A 22 2.38 -4.96 7.04
C MET A 22 1.16 -4.25 7.64
N ARG A 23 1.27 -2.94 7.88
CA ARG A 23 0.19 -2.12 8.44
C ARG A 23 -0.12 -0.95 7.54
N CYS A 24 -1.36 -0.83 7.10
CA CYS A 24 -1.77 0.25 6.22
C CYS A 24 -1.59 1.60 6.91
N TRP A 25 -0.79 2.51 6.35
CA TRP A 25 -0.54 3.82 6.94
C TRP A 25 -1.74 4.79 6.83
N LEU A 26 -2.69 4.50 5.93
CA LEU A 26 -3.88 5.32 5.72
C LEU A 26 -5.02 4.97 6.68
N CYS A 27 -5.29 3.68 6.91
CA CYS A 27 -6.38 3.23 7.78
C CYS A 27 -5.91 2.63 9.11
N GLY A 28 -4.61 2.39 9.28
CA GLY A 28 -4.03 1.81 10.49
C GLY A 28 -4.30 0.31 10.69
N LEU A 29 -4.88 -0.40 9.71
CA LEU A 29 -5.21 -1.82 9.83
C LEU A 29 -4.12 -2.72 9.21
N PRO A 30 -3.98 -3.97 9.68
CA PRO A 30 -3.03 -4.91 9.10
C PRO A 30 -3.39 -5.25 7.65
N ILE A 31 -2.35 -5.45 6.84
CA ILE A 31 -2.44 -5.90 5.45
C ILE A 31 -2.16 -7.40 5.43
N ASN A 32 -3.10 -8.19 4.92
CA ASN A 32 -2.90 -9.62 4.78
C ASN A 32 -2.13 -9.93 3.48
N PRO A 33 -0.90 -10.49 3.54
CA PRO A 33 -0.08 -10.79 2.36
C PRO A 33 -0.65 -11.90 1.47
N ARG A 34 -1.67 -12.64 1.94
CA ARG A 34 -2.40 -13.64 1.14
C ARG A 34 -3.20 -12.99 0.02
N TYR A 35 -3.71 -11.77 0.22
CA TYR A 35 -4.43 -11.05 -0.83
C TYR A 35 -3.45 -10.56 -1.90
N LYS A 36 -3.69 -10.98 -3.14
CA LYS A 36 -2.92 -10.55 -4.32
C LYS A 36 -3.72 -9.52 -5.13
N HIS A 37 -3.01 -8.71 -5.91
CA HIS A 37 -3.66 -7.78 -6.85
C HIS A 37 -4.59 -8.56 -7.81
N PRO A 38 -5.80 -8.08 -8.13
CA PRO A 38 -6.39 -6.77 -7.81
C PRO A 38 -7.29 -6.74 -6.56
N HIS A 39 -7.08 -7.62 -5.57
CA HIS A 39 -7.91 -7.64 -4.38
C HIS A 39 -7.86 -6.30 -3.60
N PRO A 40 -8.99 -5.73 -3.15
CA PRO A 40 -9.03 -4.40 -2.53
C PRO A 40 -8.15 -4.27 -1.27
N GLN A 41 -7.97 -5.37 -0.53
CA GLN A 41 -7.11 -5.44 0.66
C GLN A 41 -5.69 -5.95 0.37
N CYS A 42 -5.28 -6.08 -0.90
CA CYS A 42 -3.91 -6.47 -1.20
C CYS A 42 -2.93 -5.36 -0.84
N PHE A 43 -1.67 -5.75 -0.65
CA PHE A 43 -0.57 -4.83 -0.40
C PHE A 43 -0.27 -3.98 -1.64
N THR A 44 -0.04 -2.69 -1.42
CA THR A 44 0.51 -1.74 -2.39
C THR A 44 1.52 -0.83 -1.71
N ALA A 45 2.58 -0.44 -2.42
CA ALA A 45 3.47 0.63 -1.99
C ALA A 45 2.88 1.98 -2.44
N ASP A 46 2.44 2.78 -1.47
CA ASP A 46 1.85 4.10 -1.70
C ASP A 46 2.91 5.20 -1.57
N HIS A 47 2.91 6.15 -2.50
CA HIS A 47 3.82 7.28 -2.48
C HIS A 47 3.25 8.40 -1.62
N VAL A 48 3.92 8.72 -0.51
CA VAL A 48 3.52 9.79 0.42
C VAL A 48 3.42 11.13 -0.32
N VAL A 49 4.45 11.48 -1.08
CA VAL A 49 4.39 12.51 -2.12
C VAL A 49 4.11 11.81 -3.43
N ALA A 50 3.02 12.16 -4.12
CA ALA A 50 2.65 11.51 -5.36
C ALA A 50 3.75 11.71 -6.43
N ARG A 51 3.94 10.70 -7.31
CA ARG A 51 4.93 10.78 -8.40
C ARG A 51 4.76 12.03 -9.29
N ARG A 52 3.52 12.45 -9.55
CA ARG A 52 3.22 13.66 -10.34
C ARG A 52 3.71 14.95 -9.68
N ASP A 53 3.80 14.96 -8.35
CA ASP A 53 4.24 16.08 -7.54
C ASP A 53 5.75 15.97 -7.21
N GLY A 54 6.49 15.09 -7.91
CA GLY A 54 7.93 14.88 -7.74
C GLY A 54 8.32 13.76 -6.76
N GLY A 55 7.37 12.95 -6.32
CA GLY A 55 7.64 11.83 -5.40
C GLY A 55 8.53 10.74 -6.00
N SER A 56 9.59 10.36 -5.28
CA SER A 56 10.50 9.28 -5.68
C SER A 56 10.04 7.91 -5.18
N ASP A 57 10.59 6.85 -5.76
CA ASP A 57 10.44 5.46 -5.29
C ASP A 57 11.38 5.13 -4.10
N ALA A 58 11.94 6.16 -3.44
CA ALA A 58 12.76 5.95 -2.28
C ALA A 58 11.93 5.40 -1.11
N ILE A 59 12.51 4.51 -0.32
CA ILE A 59 11.87 3.93 0.87
C ILE A 59 11.36 4.98 1.87
N SER A 60 11.99 6.17 1.90
CA SER A 60 11.56 7.31 2.70
C SER A 60 10.20 7.87 2.25
N ASN A 61 9.90 7.85 0.96
CA ASN A 61 8.66 8.34 0.35
C ASN A 61 7.58 7.26 0.17
N LEU A 62 7.91 5.99 0.40
CA LEU A 62 6.96 4.88 0.26
C LEU A 62 6.38 4.46 1.59
N ARG A 63 5.09 4.10 1.60
CA ARG A 63 4.41 3.53 2.76
C ARG A 63 3.50 2.36 2.37
N PRO A 64 3.34 1.36 3.25
CA PRO A 64 2.44 0.24 3.01
C PRO A 64 0.97 0.67 3.06
N ALA A 65 0.19 0.41 2.01
CA ALA A 65 -1.25 0.69 1.97
C ALA A 65 -2.04 -0.45 1.33
N HIS A 66 -3.32 -0.60 1.70
CA HIS A 66 -4.25 -1.44 0.93
C HIS A 66 -4.53 -0.81 -0.44
N LEU A 67 -4.74 -1.64 -1.46
CA LEU A 67 -5.11 -1.16 -2.80
C LEU A 67 -6.32 -0.22 -2.77
N GLN A 68 -7.40 -0.57 -2.07
CA GLN A 68 -8.60 0.26 -1.99
C GLN A 68 -8.34 1.59 -1.26
N CYS A 69 -7.55 1.59 -0.19
CA CYS A 69 -7.19 2.81 0.53
C CYS A 69 -6.36 3.73 -0.36
N ASN A 70 -5.38 3.16 -1.05
CA ASN A 70 -4.53 3.87 -2.00
C ASN A 70 -5.37 4.46 -3.16
N LEU A 71 -6.25 3.67 -3.78
CA LEU A 71 -7.15 4.14 -4.84
C LEU A 71 -8.11 5.25 -4.36
N ARG A 72 -8.65 5.14 -3.13
CA ARG A 72 -9.52 6.17 -2.54
C ARG A 72 -8.77 7.46 -2.24
N ARG A 73 -7.49 7.37 -1.85
CA ARG A 73 -6.61 8.52 -1.69
C ARG A 73 -6.38 9.20 -3.05
N GLY A 74 -6.10 8.41 -4.07
CA GLY A 74 -5.65 8.91 -5.36
C GLY A 74 -4.44 9.84 -5.18
N ALA A 75 -4.45 10.98 -5.85
CA ALA A 75 -3.40 12.00 -5.69
C ALA A 75 -3.79 13.12 -4.70
N ARG A 76 -4.69 12.84 -3.76
CA ARG A 76 -5.11 13.79 -2.72
C ARG A 76 -4.24 13.63 -1.47
N SER A 77 -4.11 14.71 -0.70
CA SER A 77 -3.35 14.73 0.55
C SER A 77 -3.94 13.72 1.57
N PRO A 78 -3.09 13.08 2.40
CA PRO A 78 -3.53 12.02 3.33
C PRO A 78 -4.62 12.46 4.32
N HIS A 79 -4.71 13.76 4.59
CA HIS A 79 -5.76 14.36 5.42
C HIS A 79 -7.18 14.29 4.83
N SER A 80 -7.34 13.94 3.55
CA SER A 80 -8.65 13.93 2.88
C SER A 80 -9.34 12.56 2.88
N VAL A 81 -8.63 11.49 3.25
CA VAL A 81 -9.15 10.13 3.14
C VAL A 81 -9.91 9.80 4.43
N ARG A 82 -11.22 10.04 4.44
CA ARG A 82 -12.10 9.66 5.56
C ARG A 82 -11.95 8.17 5.85
N THR A 83 -11.68 7.86 7.12
CA THR A 83 -11.53 6.51 7.68
C THR A 83 -12.71 5.63 7.28
N ALA A 84 -12.55 4.83 6.23
CA ALA A 84 -13.51 3.79 5.91
C ALA A 84 -13.25 2.60 6.84
N ALA A 85 -13.66 2.76 8.09
CA ALA A 85 -13.89 1.66 9.00
C ALA A 85 -15.01 0.79 8.39
N ARG A 86 -14.62 -0.24 7.65
CA ARG A 86 -15.39 -1.45 7.30
C ARG A 86 -14.45 -2.40 6.55
N HIS A 87 -13.46 -2.91 7.25
CA HIS A 87 -12.86 -4.19 6.89
C HIS A 87 -13.60 -5.26 7.69
N PRO A 88 -14.12 -6.34 7.09
CA PRO A 88 -14.44 -7.52 7.87
C PRO A 88 -13.14 -7.91 8.57
N SER A 89 -13.19 -7.91 9.89
CA SER A 89 -12.07 -8.19 10.76
C SER A 89 -11.42 -9.50 10.36
N VAL A 90 -10.09 -9.54 10.33
CA VAL A 90 -9.31 -10.77 10.11
C VAL A 90 -9.44 -11.77 11.29
N SER A 91 -10.45 -11.61 12.14
CA SER A 91 -10.73 -12.43 13.32
C SER A 91 -11.65 -13.62 13.05
N ASP A 92 -12.05 -13.89 11.81
CA ASP A 92 -12.80 -15.10 11.42
C ASP A 92 -11.90 -16.24 10.90
N VAL A 93 -10.59 -16.18 11.18
CA VAL A 93 -9.69 -17.33 11.03
C VAL A 93 -9.30 -17.79 12.43
N PHE A 94 -10.25 -18.36 13.16
CA PHE A 94 -10.13 -19.55 14.02
C PHE A 94 -11.48 -19.87 14.66
#